data_AF-D5BFR2-F1
#
_entry.id   AF-D5BFR2-F1
#
_cell.length_a   1.000
_cell.length_b   1.000
_cell.length_c   1.000
_cell.angle_alpha   90.00
_cell.angle_beta   90.00
_cell.angle_gamma   90.00
#
_symmetry.space_group_name_H-M   'P 1'
#
loop_
_entity.id
_entity.type
_entity.pdbx_description
1 polymer ?
#
loop_
_entity_poly.entity_id
_entity_poly.type
_entity_poly.pdbx_seq_one_letter_code
_entity_poly.pdbx_strand_id
1 'polypeptide(L)' 'MSLQGERLYLKDVTVGDLLFFETDKNRKVINHVGLVVDISQGDILFIHSTTSQGVIISKLSENYWNNTFVMARRII' A
#
# COMPACT_ATOMS: atom_id res chain seq x y z
N MET A 1 1.29 -14.82 -1.46
CA MET A 1 2.22 -13.77 -1.93
C MET A 1 2.43 -12.66 -0.89
N SER A 2 1.40 -12.18 -0.16
CA SER A 2 1.56 -11.09 0.82
C SER A 2 2.54 -11.37 1.97
N LEU A 3 2.90 -12.64 2.21
CA LEU A 3 3.83 -13.03 3.27
C LEU A 3 5.31 -13.08 2.86
N GLN A 4 5.66 -12.70 1.63
CA GLN A 4 7.04 -12.73 1.12
C GLN A 4 7.80 -11.42 1.36
N GLY A 5 9.11 -11.49 1.56
CA GLY A 5 9.98 -10.33 1.80
C GLY A 5 10.09 -9.94 3.28
N GLU A 6 10.67 -8.78 3.57
CA GLU A 6 10.80 -8.24 4.93
C GLU A 6 9.60 -7.34 5.25
N ARG A 7 9.05 -7.42 6.47
CA ARG A 7 8.00 -6.50 6.93
C ARG A 7 8.63 -5.22 7.45
N LEU A 8 8.12 -4.07 7.01
CA LEU A 8 8.66 -2.75 7.34
C LEU A 8 7.72 -1.98 8.29
N TYR A 9 8.29 -1.11 9.11
CA TYR A 9 7.55 0.00 9.70
C TYR A 9 7.36 1.11 8.67
N LEU A 10 6.28 1.89 8.77
CA LEU A 10 5.98 2.97 7.81
C LEU A 10 7.12 3.99 7.66
N LYS A 11 7.87 4.26 8.73
CA LYS A 11 9.05 5.15 8.71
C LYS A 11 10.23 4.62 7.90
N ASP A 12 10.28 3.31 7.64
CA ASP A 12 11.39 2.62 6.96
C ASP A 12 11.03 2.32 5.49
N VAL A 13 9.81 2.66 5.07
CA VAL A 13 9.33 2.52 3.69
C VAL A 13 10.10 3.47 2.78
N THR A 14 10.49 2.95 1.61
CA THR A 14 11.12 3.70 0.53
C THR A 14 10.42 3.43 -0.80
N VAL A 15 10.75 4.22 -1.83
CA VAL A 15 10.33 3.94 -3.22
C VAL A 15 10.70 2.50 -3.60
N GLY A 16 9.75 1.79 -4.21
CA GLY A 16 9.89 0.38 -4.60
C GLY A 16 9.30 -0.63 -3.61
N ASP A 17 8.95 -0.21 -2.39
CA ASP A 17 8.29 -1.10 -1.42
C ASP A 17 6.81 -1.33 -1.76
N LEU A 18 6.26 -2.44 -1.26
CA LEU A 18 4.86 -2.81 -1.47
C LEU A 18 4.03 -2.48 -0.23
N LEU A 19 2.89 -1.83 -0.45
CA LEU A 19 1.85 -1.58 0.54
C LEU A 19 0.72 -2.59 0.34
N PHE A 20 0.25 -3.19 1.43
CA PHE A 20 -0.82 -4.19 1.42
C PHE A 20 -2.04 -3.68 2.17
N PHE A 21 -3.22 -3.94 1.59
CA PHE A 21 -4.49 -3.43 2.08
C PHE A 21 -5.58 -4.52 2.18
N GLU A 22 -6.53 -4.28 3.07
CA GLU A 22 -7.78 -5.01 3.26
C GLU A 22 -8.95 -4.11 2.88
N THR A 23 -9.35 -4.15 1.61
CA THR A 23 -10.39 -3.25 1.05
C THR A 23 -11.80 -3.82 1.15
N ASP A 24 -11.94 -5.11 1.45
CA ASP A 24 -13.22 -5.79 1.65
C ASP A 24 -13.55 -5.89 3.14
N LYS A 25 -14.54 -5.12 3.59
CA LYS A 25 -14.97 -5.09 4.99
C LYS A 25 -15.54 -6.41 5.49
N ASN A 26 -16.00 -7.29 4.59
CA ASN A 26 -16.60 -8.57 4.94
C ASN A 26 -15.55 -9.69 5.04
N ARG A 27 -14.30 -9.43 4.64
CA ARG A 27 -13.24 -10.44 4.60
C ARG A 27 -11.91 -9.87 5.11
N LYS A 28 -11.45 -10.38 6.25
CA LYS A 28 -10.15 -10.01 6.86
C LYS A 28 -8.99 -10.72 6.18
N VAL A 29 -8.80 -10.44 4.89
CA VAL A 29 -7.71 -10.99 4.07
C VAL A 29 -7.20 -9.90 3.16
N ILE A 30 -5.88 -9.71 3.14
CA ILE A 30 -5.20 -8.83 2.19
C ILE A 30 -5.62 -9.17 0.77
N ASN A 31 -6.23 -8.21 0.10
CA ASN A 31 -6.86 -8.37 -1.21
C ASN A 31 -6.42 -7.29 -2.22
N HIS A 32 -5.59 -6.34 -1.79
CA HIS A 32 -5.12 -5.24 -2.61
C HIS A 32 -3.66 -4.89 -2.30
N VAL A 33 -2.93 -4.41 -3.32
CA VAL A 33 -1.50 -4.07 -3.23
C VAL A 33 -1.20 -2.80 -4.02
N GLY A 34 -0.26 -2.01 -3.53
CA GLY A 34 0.29 -0.84 -4.22
C GLY A 34 1.81 -0.80 -4.13
N LEU A 35 2.45 -0.20 -5.13
CA LEU A 35 3.90 0.01 -5.19
C LEU A 35 4.21 1.47 -4.83
N VAL A 36 5.09 1.70 -3.86
CA VAL A 36 5.51 3.05 -3.49
C VAL A 36 6.32 3.67 -4.62
N VAL A 37 5.91 4.87 -5.08
CA VAL A 37 6.54 5.59 -6.19
C VAL A 37 7.16 6.92 -5.76
N ASP A 38 6.71 7.50 -4.66
CA ASP A 38 7.29 8.72 -4.09
C ASP A 38 7.05 8.80 -2.58
N ILE A 39 7.96 9.45 -1.87
CA ILE A 39 7.81 9.81 -0.47
C ILE A 39 8.21 11.28 -0.34
N SER A 40 7.20 12.15 -0.34
CA SER A 40 7.42 13.59 -0.29
C SER A 40 6.43 14.24 0.65
N GLN A 41 6.84 15.35 1.27
CA GLN A 41 6.01 16.16 2.15
C GLN A 41 5.38 15.39 3.33
N GLY A 42 6.04 14.32 3.80
CA GLY A 42 5.56 13.50 4.92
C GLY A 42 4.47 12.49 4.54
N ASP A 43 4.25 12.24 3.26
CA ASP A 43 3.27 11.27 2.77
C ASP A 43 3.90 10.23 1.84
N ILE A 44 3.23 9.09 1.71
CA ILE A 44 3.65 7.98 0.85
C ILE A 44 2.70 7.93 -0.34
N LEU A 45 3.24 8.14 -1.54
CA LEU A 45 2.50 8.01 -2.79
C LEU A 45 2.76 6.62 -3.37
N PHE A 46 1.70 5.95 -3.80
CA PHE A 46 1.79 4.62 -4.37
C PHE A 46 0.93 4.48 -5.61
N ILE A 47 1.44 3.73 -6.59
CA ILE A 47 0.71 3.35 -7.80
C ILE A 47 0.02 2.00 -7.58
N HIS A 48 -1.22 1.87 -8.02
CA HIS A 48 -2.00 0.64 -7.90
C HIS A 48 -3.13 0.60 -8.93
N SER A 49 -3.70 -0.59 -9.15
CA SER A 49 -4.84 -0.79 -10.04
C SER A 49 -6.13 -0.80 -9.24
N THR A 50 -6.99 0.20 -9.43
CA THR A 50 -8.36 0.22 -8.88
C THR A 50 -9.32 -0.56 -9.79
N THR A 51 -10.48 -0.93 -9.26
CA THR A 51 -11.54 -1.59 -10.02
C THR A 51 -12.29 -0.63 -10.95
N SER A 52 -12.40 0.65 -10.61
CA SER A 52 -13.23 1.62 -11.34
C SER A 52 -12.43 2.62 -12.20
N GLN A 53 -11.25 3.04 -11.76
CA GLN A 53 -10.47 4.11 -12.41
C GLN A 53 -9.22 3.58 -13.14
N GLY A 54 -8.96 2.28 -13.07
CA GLY A 54 -7.74 1.69 -13.61
C GLY A 54 -6.52 2.03 -12.76
N VAL A 55 -5.38 2.23 -13.40
CA VAL A 55 -4.09 2.48 -12.73
C VAL A 55 -3.97 3.95 -12.35
N ILE A 56 -3.86 4.22 -11.05
CA ILE A 56 -3.77 5.58 -10.49
C ILE A 56 -2.68 5.67 -9.43
N ILE A 57 -2.32 6.89 -9.07
CA ILE A 57 -1.47 7.20 -7.90
C ILE A 57 -2.37 7.78 -6.81
N SER A 58 -2.28 7.19 -5.62
CA SER A 58 -2.98 7.66 -4.41
C SER A 58 -1.98 7.95 -3.31
N LYS A 59 -2.40 8.76 -2.34
CA LYS A 59 -1.67 9.01 -1.10
C LYS A 59 -2.12 8.04 -0.02
N LEU A 60 -1.18 7.52 0.77
CA LEU A 60 -1.50 6.65 1.89
C LEU A 60 -2.32 7.37 2.96
N SER A 61 -2.13 8.69 3.12
CA SER A 61 -2.89 9.52 4.06
C SER A 61 -4.37 9.69 3.70
N GLU A 62 -4.80 9.37 2.48
CA GLU A 62 -6.22 9.41 2.10
C GLU A 62 -7.03 8.48 3.01
N ASN A 63 -8.17 8.98 3.53
CA ASN A 63 -8.94 8.27 4.55
C ASN A 63 -9.28 6.82 4.17
N TYR A 64 -9.58 6.54 2.90
CA TYR A 64 -9.87 5.18 2.45
C TYR A 64 -8.64 4.25 2.55
N TRP A 65 -7.49 4.70 2.04
CA TRP A 65 -6.25 3.90 2.02
C TRP A 65 -5.65 3.77 3.42
N ASN A 66 -5.68 4.83 4.21
CA ASN A 66 -5.22 4.80 5.60
C ASN A 66 -6.01 3.78 6.43
N ASN A 67 -7.35 3.74 6.29
CA ASN A 67 -8.20 2.83 7.05
C ASN A 67 -8.12 1.37 6.59
N THR A 68 -7.68 1.13 5.35
CA THR A 68 -7.57 -0.22 4.79
C THR A 68 -6.13 -0.75 4.80
N PHE A 69 -5.15 0.08 5.18
CA PHE A 69 -3.74 -0.30 5.22
C PHE A 69 -3.46 -1.34 6.31
N VAL A 70 -2.68 -2.36 5.95
CA VAL A 70 -2.32 -3.46 6.86
C VAL A 70 -0.82 -3.49 7.16
N MET A 71 0.01 -3.45 6.12
CA MET A 71 1.46 -3.53 6.28
C MET A 71 2.21 -3.10 5.02
N ALA A 72 3.48 -2.74 5.19
CA ALA A 72 4.43 -2.55 4.10
C ALA A 72 5.48 -3.67 4.10
N ARG A 73 5.99 -4.04 2.92
CA ARG A 73 7.08 -5.02 2.77
C ARG A 73 8.05 -4.67 1.65
N ARG A 74 9.32 -5.05 1.85
CA ARG A 74 10.37 -5.03 0.83
C ARG A 74 10.61 -6.44 0.29
N ILE A 75 10.63 -6.59 -1.02
CA ILE A 75 11.02 -7.86 -1.66
C ILE A 75 12.55 -7.89 -1.79
N ILE A 76 13.14 -9.03 -1.41
CA ILE A 76 14.59 -9.31 -1.48
C ILE A 76 14.88 -10.38 -2.52
#